data_AF-A0A2N0Q5J2-F1
#
_entry.id   AF-A0A2N0Q5J2-F1
#
_cell.length_a   1.000
_cell.length_b   1.000
_cell.length_c   1.000
_cell.angle_alpha   90.00
_cell.angle_beta   90.00
_cell.angle_gamma   90.00
#
_symmetry.space_group_name_H-M   'P 1'
#
loop_
_entity.id
_entity.type
_entity.pdbx_description
1 polymer ?
#
loop_
_entity_poly.entity_id
_entity_poly.type
_entity_poly.pdbx_seq_one_letter_code
_entity_poly.pdbx_strand_id
1 'polypeptide(L)'
;MASVVHDVTKNITSKNTDISHFHPIFEELIRIQTGKSNGTRYHPMFLRWAISVYSKSGHAAYSAMKTIMRLPSISTLKSYINENEQCSGWQNKIVSQILANLTANNIWGYGRVGFFSHDSFKIQKGLLWDQRKNCYVGYLDFENEMQEYKEFAIQCQNEVEFSTEKNYSPNSFDQKYGLATQIHQFPIMALII
;
A
#
# COMPACT_ATOMS: atom_id res chain seq x y z
N MET A 1 -23.74 12.66 22.51
CA MET A 1 -22.57 13.21 21.78
C MET A 1 -22.89 14.48 20.99
N ALA A 2 -24.06 14.59 20.34
CA ALA A 2 -24.42 15.76 19.52
C ALA A 2 -24.46 17.10 20.31
N SER A 3 -24.89 17.13 21.58
CA SER A 3 -24.95 18.38 22.36
C SER A 3 -23.57 18.95 22.70
N VAL A 4 -22.65 18.10 23.17
CA VAL A 4 -21.28 18.51 23.55
C VAL A 4 -20.52 19.07 22.34
N VAL A 5 -20.64 18.43 21.17
CA VAL A 5 -20.00 18.93 19.94
C VAL A 5 -20.57 20.30 19.56
N HIS A 6 -21.89 20.48 19.70
CA HIS A 6 -22.55 21.74 19.35
C HIS A 6 -22.17 22.89 20.30
N ASP A 7 -22.01 22.61 21.60
CA ASP A 7 -21.59 23.59 22.61
C ASP A 7 -20.11 23.99 22.43
N VAL A 8 -19.23 23.01 22.20
CA VAL A 8 -17.81 23.27 21.90
C VAL A 8 -17.67 24.08 20.60
N THR A 9 -18.46 23.73 19.57
CA THR A 9 -18.49 24.47 18.30
C THR A 9 -18.91 25.92 18.56
N LYS A 10 -19.99 26.15 19.29
CA LYS A 10 -20.49 27.50 19.59
C LYS A 10 -19.47 28.35 20.36
N ASN A 11 -18.71 27.76 21.28
CA ASN A 11 -17.66 28.44 22.03
C ASN A 11 -16.44 28.80 21.16
N ILE A 12 -16.09 27.93 20.21
CA ILE A 12 -15.04 28.15 19.21
C ILE A 12 -15.43 29.26 18.23
N THR A 13 -16.62 29.19 17.62
CA THR A 13 -17.06 30.16 16.61
C THR A 13 -17.29 31.55 17.21
N SER A 14 -17.62 31.63 18.50
CA SER A 14 -17.76 32.90 19.24
C SER A 14 -16.42 33.52 19.67
N LYS A 15 -15.28 32.94 19.24
CA LYS A 15 -13.91 33.36 19.62
C LYS A 15 -13.65 33.37 21.13
N ASN A 16 -14.45 32.64 21.91
CA ASN A 16 -14.33 32.60 23.37
C ASN A 16 -13.17 31.69 23.84
N THR A 17 -12.68 30.84 22.94
CA THR A 17 -11.47 30.03 23.11
C THR A 17 -10.50 30.31 21.97
N ASP A 18 -9.29 30.74 22.30
CA ASP A 18 -8.21 30.95 21.33
C ASP A 18 -7.64 29.60 20.87
N ILE A 19 -7.76 29.33 19.57
CA ILE A 19 -7.35 28.06 18.93
C ILE A 19 -6.03 28.24 18.16
N SER A 20 -5.49 29.47 18.11
CA SER A 20 -4.30 29.80 17.32
C SER A 20 -3.03 29.04 17.75
N HIS A 21 -3.04 28.48 18.96
CA HIS A 21 -1.96 27.66 19.50
C HIS A 21 -2.08 26.17 19.17
N PHE A 22 -3.19 25.71 18.57
CA PHE A 22 -3.36 24.31 18.24
C PHE A 22 -2.56 23.91 17.01
N HIS A 23 -2.08 22.66 17.00
CA HIS A 23 -1.45 22.10 15.81
C HIS A 23 -2.43 22.20 14.62
N PRO A 24 -2.00 22.59 13.41
CA PRO A 24 -2.89 22.76 12.23
C PRO A 24 -3.78 21.55 11.91
N ILE A 25 -3.36 20.35 12.31
CA ILE A 25 -4.16 19.12 12.21
C ILE A 25 -5.42 19.18 13.08
N PHE A 26 -5.34 19.71 14.29
CA PHE A 26 -6.48 19.85 15.19
C PHE A 26 -7.44 20.95 14.72
N GLU A 27 -6.94 22.06 14.21
CA GLU A 27 -7.77 23.10 13.60
C GLU A 27 -8.59 22.53 12.43
N GLU A 28 -7.92 21.76 11.57
CA GLU A 28 -8.55 21.08 10.44
C GLU A 28 -9.56 20.02 10.91
N LEU A 29 -9.26 19.26 11.96
CA LEU A 29 -10.19 18.30 12.55
C LEU A 29 -11.44 19.00 13.07
N ILE A 30 -11.28 20.10 13.81
CA ILE A 30 -12.40 20.93 14.29
C ILE A 30 -13.22 21.42 13.10
N ARG A 31 -12.58 21.97 12.06
CA ARG A 31 -13.26 22.41 10.83
C ARG A 31 -14.10 21.30 10.19
N ILE A 32 -13.57 20.07 10.13
CA ILE A 32 -14.26 18.91 9.56
C ILE A 32 -15.43 18.44 10.45
N GLN A 33 -15.25 18.45 11.78
CA GLN A 33 -16.32 18.07 12.70
C GLN A 33 -17.48 19.07 12.69
N THR A 34 -17.16 20.37 12.63
CA THR A 34 -18.15 21.46 12.71
C THR A 34 -18.79 21.79 11.36
N GLY A 35 -18.11 21.48 10.26
CA GLY A 35 -18.58 21.72 8.90
C GLY A 35 -19.75 20.83 8.45
N LYS A 36 -20.24 21.10 7.24
CA LYS A 36 -21.24 20.26 6.57
C LYS A 36 -20.69 18.86 6.34
N SER A 37 -21.55 17.85 6.49
CA SER A 37 -21.19 16.43 6.37
C SER A 37 -20.81 15.99 4.94
N ASN A 38 -21.21 16.77 3.92
CA ASN A 38 -21.12 16.36 2.52
C ASN A 38 -20.11 17.21 1.75
N GLY A 39 -19.24 16.55 0.97
CA GLY A 39 -18.32 17.23 0.05
C GLY A 39 -17.11 17.92 0.70
N THR A 40 -16.71 17.49 1.90
CA THR A 40 -15.57 18.08 2.61
C THR A 40 -14.26 17.90 1.82
N ARG A 41 -13.64 19.01 1.43
CA ARG A 41 -12.27 19.02 0.88
C ARG A 41 -11.28 19.06 2.03
N TYR A 42 -10.51 17.98 2.18
CA TYR A 42 -9.47 17.84 3.18
C TYR A 42 -8.20 18.56 2.75
N HIS A 43 -7.55 19.25 3.69
CA HIS A 43 -6.22 19.81 3.45
C HIS A 43 -5.17 18.69 3.25
N PRO A 44 -4.19 18.81 2.33
CA PRO A 44 -3.19 17.77 2.07
C PRO A 44 -2.39 17.33 3.31
N MET A 45 -2.07 18.26 4.22
CA MET A 45 -1.37 17.96 5.48
C MET A 45 -2.17 17.00 6.36
N PHE A 46 -3.49 17.17 6.41
CA PHE A 46 -4.39 16.34 7.20
C PHE A 46 -4.58 14.96 6.56
N LEU A 47 -4.63 14.88 5.23
CA LEU A 47 -4.62 13.60 4.51
C LEU A 47 -3.33 12.81 4.80
N ARG A 48 -2.16 13.47 4.80
CA ARG A 48 -0.88 12.83 5.17
C ARG A 48 -0.92 12.26 6.58
N TRP A 49 -1.44 13.03 7.54
CA TRP A 49 -1.63 12.56 8.91
C TRP A 49 -2.60 11.37 8.97
N ALA A 50 -3.76 11.46 8.31
CA ALA A 50 -4.75 10.40 8.29
C ALA A 50 -4.21 9.11 7.65
N ILE A 51 -3.40 9.21 6.60
CA ILE A 51 -2.67 8.08 6.01
C ILE A 51 -1.71 7.46 7.03
N SER A 52 -0.92 8.28 7.75
CA SER A 52 -0.01 7.80 8.80
C SER A 52 -0.74 7.03 9.90
N VAL A 53 -1.88 7.55 10.36
CA VAL A 53 -2.75 6.87 11.33
C VAL A 53 -3.26 5.56 10.76
N TYR A 54 -3.81 5.55 9.54
CA TYR A 54 -4.32 4.35 8.88
C TYR A 54 -3.23 3.27 8.71
N SER A 55 -2.05 3.64 8.22
CA SER A 55 -0.94 2.71 7.98
C SER A 55 -0.42 2.07 9.27
N LYS A 56 -0.45 2.78 10.40
CA LYS A 56 0.00 2.25 11.70
C LYS A 56 -1.08 1.45 12.43
N SER A 57 -2.34 1.86 12.32
CA SER A 57 -3.45 1.26 13.09
C SER A 57 -4.17 0.13 12.33
N GLY A 58 -4.06 0.10 11.01
CA GLY A 58 -4.75 -0.85 10.16
C GLY A 58 -6.23 -0.54 9.98
N HIS A 59 -6.90 -1.36 9.17
CA HIS A 59 -8.28 -1.12 8.73
C HIS A 59 -9.29 -1.08 9.87
N ALA A 60 -9.22 -2.04 10.80
CA ALA A 60 -10.19 -2.19 11.89
C ALA A 60 -10.15 -1.01 12.87
N ALA A 61 -8.96 -0.66 13.37
CA ALA A 61 -8.81 0.44 14.32
C ALA A 61 -9.14 1.79 13.68
N TYR A 62 -8.72 2.04 12.44
CA TYR A 62 -9.11 3.26 11.73
C TYR A 62 -10.63 3.39 11.54
N SER A 63 -11.30 2.26 11.26
CA SER A 63 -12.76 2.22 11.13
C SER A 63 -13.47 2.51 12.46
N ALA A 64 -12.94 2.01 13.58
CA ALA A 64 -13.43 2.35 14.92
C ALA A 64 -13.20 3.83 15.26
N MET A 65 -12.07 4.43 14.87
CA MET A 65 -11.85 5.87 15.07
C MET A 65 -12.88 6.70 14.29
N LYS A 66 -13.23 6.26 13.08
CA LYS A 66 -14.24 6.93 12.24
C LYS A 66 -15.64 6.97 12.85
N THR A 67 -15.97 6.07 13.78
CA THR A 67 -17.27 6.12 14.47
C THR A 67 -17.32 7.23 15.51
N ILE A 68 -16.15 7.69 15.98
CA ILE A 68 -16.02 8.72 17.01
C ILE A 68 -15.77 10.10 16.38
N MET A 69 -14.95 10.16 15.32
CA MET A 69 -14.58 11.40 14.64
C MET A 69 -14.76 11.28 13.13
N ARG A 70 -15.22 12.36 12.47
CA ARG A 70 -15.22 12.45 11.00
C ARG A 70 -13.80 12.44 10.46
N LEU A 71 -13.48 11.42 9.67
CA LEU A 71 -12.21 11.27 8.96
C LEU A 71 -12.46 10.89 7.49
N PRO A 72 -11.44 11.05 6.60
CA PRO A 72 -11.50 10.63 5.22
C PRO A 72 -11.96 9.18 5.07
N SER A 73 -12.58 8.89 3.93
CA SER A 73 -12.95 7.51 3.61
C SER A 73 -11.69 6.67 3.32
N ILE A 74 -11.78 5.37 3.56
CA ILE A 74 -10.65 4.46 3.30
C ILE A 74 -10.32 4.40 1.81
N SER A 75 -11.34 4.50 0.94
CA SER A 75 -11.11 4.63 -0.51
C SER A 75 -10.40 5.93 -0.86
N THR A 76 -10.75 7.06 -0.23
CA THR A 76 -10.00 8.31 -0.35
C THR A 76 -8.54 8.11 0.04
N LEU A 77 -8.27 7.52 1.20
CA LEU A 77 -6.89 7.26 1.63
C LEU A 77 -6.13 6.38 0.64
N LYS A 78 -6.72 5.26 0.21
CA LYS A 78 -6.12 4.36 -0.79
C LYS A 78 -5.83 5.08 -2.11
N SER A 79 -6.66 6.03 -2.52
CA SER A 79 -6.42 6.84 -3.72
C SER A 79 -5.17 7.68 -3.59
N TYR A 80 -4.95 8.31 -2.44
CA TYR A 80 -3.75 9.13 -2.18
C TYR A 80 -2.49 8.28 -1.94
N ILE A 81 -2.62 7.15 -1.25
CA ILE A 81 -1.50 6.21 -1.04
C ILE A 81 -1.00 5.70 -2.39
N ASN A 82 -1.92 5.38 -3.29
CA ASN A 82 -1.60 4.82 -4.61
C ASN A 82 -1.45 5.90 -5.70
N GLU A 83 -1.34 7.19 -5.34
CA GLU A 83 -1.14 8.27 -6.32
C GLU A 83 0.25 8.17 -6.97
N ASN A 84 1.24 7.66 -6.23
CA ASN A 84 2.54 7.34 -6.79
C ASN A 84 2.58 5.85 -7.14
N GLU A 85 2.60 5.53 -8.43
CA GLU A 85 2.90 4.18 -8.87
C GLU A 85 4.33 3.83 -8.48
N GLN A 86 4.49 2.75 -7.72
CA GLN A 86 5.80 2.14 -7.54
C GLN A 86 6.16 1.42 -8.85
N CYS A 87 7.24 1.86 -9.50
CA CYS A 87 7.80 1.17 -10.66
C CYS A 87 8.91 0.20 -10.24
N SER A 88 9.17 -0.82 -11.07
CA SER A 88 10.37 -1.64 -10.91
C SER A 88 11.64 -0.80 -11.16
N GLY A 89 12.72 -1.14 -10.47
CA GLY A 89 14.00 -0.44 -10.60
C GLY A 89 14.11 0.79 -9.70
N TRP A 90 14.86 1.79 -10.16
CA TRP A 90 15.24 2.93 -9.33
C TRP A 90 14.13 3.99 -9.22
N GLN A 91 13.75 4.32 -7.97
CA GLN A 91 12.69 5.28 -7.67
C GLN A 91 13.17 6.73 -7.72
N ASN A 92 13.46 7.24 -8.92
CA ASN A 92 13.98 8.60 -9.15
C ASN A 92 13.17 9.70 -8.43
N LYS A 93 11.84 9.58 -8.41
CA LYS A 93 10.95 10.57 -7.78
C LYS A 93 11.21 10.71 -6.28
N ILE A 94 11.46 9.59 -5.59
CA ILE A 94 11.75 9.56 -4.16
C ILE A 94 13.11 10.20 -3.89
N VAL A 95 14.12 9.84 -4.69
CA VAL A 95 15.48 10.36 -4.56
C VAL A 95 15.51 11.88 -4.76
N SER A 96 14.83 12.39 -5.79
CA SER A 96 14.70 13.83 -6.01
C SER A 96 13.98 14.54 -4.87
N GLN A 97 12.96 13.93 -4.28
CA GLN A 97 12.26 14.49 -3.10
C GLN A 97 13.17 14.53 -1.86
N ILE A 98 13.94 13.46 -1.61
CA ILE A 98 14.91 13.42 -0.51
C ILE A 98 15.95 14.53 -0.71
N LEU A 99 16.51 14.65 -1.92
CA LEU A 99 17.50 15.68 -2.22
C LEU A 99 16.95 17.10 -2.05
N ALA A 100 15.72 17.34 -2.52
CA ALA A 100 15.04 18.62 -2.33
C ALA A 100 14.84 18.95 -0.84
N ASN A 101 14.43 17.96 -0.03
CA ASN A 101 14.25 18.12 1.41
C ASN A 101 15.56 18.40 2.13
N LEU A 102 16.64 17.67 1.82
CA LEU A 102 17.97 17.91 2.40
C LEU A 102 18.49 19.31 2.08
N THR A 103 18.25 19.77 0.85
CA THR A 103 18.61 21.10 0.39
C THR A 103 17.80 22.18 1.12
N ALA A 104 16.48 22.01 1.22
CA ALA A 104 15.58 22.95 1.88
C ALA A 104 15.87 23.10 3.39
N ASN A 105 16.28 22.02 4.06
CA ASN A 105 16.62 22.03 5.49
C ASN A 105 18.07 22.43 5.78
N ASN A 106 18.81 22.88 4.77
CA ASN A 106 20.22 23.30 4.87
C ASN A 106 21.13 22.28 5.57
N ILE A 107 20.89 20.98 5.33
CA ILE A 107 21.70 19.89 5.89
C ILE A 107 22.96 19.78 5.01
N TRP A 108 23.92 20.68 5.22
CA TRP A 108 25.20 20.73 4.51
C TRP A 108 26.35 20.34 5.43
N GLY A 109 27.25 19.47 4.95
CA GLY A 109 28.41 18.98 5.70
C GLY A 109 28.34 17.48 5.98
N TYR A 110 27.94 17.09 7.19
CA TYR A 110 28.06 15.72 7.71
C TYR A 110 26.85 14.82 7.42
N GLY A 111 25.66 15.39 7.18
CA GLY A 111 24.42 14.61 6.95
C GLY A 111 24.19 14.13 5.51
N ARG A 112 25.16 14.30 4.61
CA ARG A 112 25.07 13.84 3.20
C ARG A 112 25.70 12.48 2.95
N VAL A 113 26.48 11.97 3.91
CA VAL A 113 27.08 10.64 3.79
C VAL A 113 26.07 9.65 4.35
N GLY A 114 25.42 8.92 3.46
CA GLY A 114 24.54 7.80 3.80
C GLY A 114 25.12 6.50 3.26
N PHE A 115 24.77 5.38 3.89
CA PHE A 115 25.11 4.05 3.39
C PHE A 115 23.95 3.48 2.58
N PHE A 116 24.27 2.86 1.45
CA PHE A 116 23.30 2.06 0.70
C PHE A 116 23.44 0.61 1.14
N SER A 117 22.46 0.13 1.89
CA SER A 117 22.32 -1.29 2.21
C SER A 117 21.25 -1.91 1.30
N HIS A 118 21.52 -3.11 0.82
CA HIS A 118 20.61 -3.88 -0.01
C HIS A 118 20.57 -5.32 0.50
N ASP A 119 19.36 -5.85 0.57
CA ASP A 119 19.08 -7.25 0.89
C ASP A 119 17.94 -7.75 -0.02
N SER A 120 17.74 -9.05 -0.07
CA SER A 120 16.78 -9.70 -0.96
C SER A 120 15.93 -10.69 -0.21
N PHE A 121 14.62 -10.71 -0.51
CA PHE A 121 13.67 -11.53 0.23
C PHE A 121 12.96 -12.54 -0.67
N LYS A 122 12.61 -13.70 -0.12
CA LYS A 122 11.76 -14.66 -0.82
C LYS A 122 10.31 -14.21 -0.76
N ILE A 123 9.63 -14.24 -1.89
CA ILE A 123 8.18 -14.04 -1.94
C ILE A 123 7.49 -15.27 -2.52
N GLN A 124 6.19 -15.37 -2.37
CA GLN A 124 5.45 -16.50 -2.94
C GLN A 124 5.33 -16.35 -4.45
N LYS A 125 5.63 -17.42 -5.21
CA LYS A 125 5.39 -17.48 -6.66
C LYS A 125 3.90 -17.31 -6.93
N GLY A 126 3.56 -16.52 -7.94
CA GLY A 126 2.17 -16.28 -8.29
C GLY A 126 2.00 -15.18 -9.32
N LEU A 127 0.94 -15.32 -10.11
CA LEU A 127 0.50 -14.33 -11.08
C LEU A 127 -0.70 -13.57 -10.48
N LEU A 128 -0.57 -12.26 -10.31
CA LEU A 128 -1.63 -11.38 -9.83
C LEU A 128 -2.13 -10.53 -10.99
N TRP A 129 -3.44 -10.35 -11.11
CA TRP A 129 -4.01 -9.40 -12.06
C TRP A 129 -4.05 -8.00 -11.45
N ASP A 130 -3.31 -7.05 -12.03
CA ASP A 130 -3.47 -5.63 -11.70
C ASP A 130 -4.56 -5.02 -12.57
N GLN A 131 -5.73 -4.84 -11.98
CA GLN A 131 -6.90 -4.26 -12.66
C GLN A 131 -6.66 -2.83 -13.15
N ARG A 132 -5.80 -2.03 -12.49
CA ARG A 132 -5.56 -0.63 -12.88
C ARG A 132 -4.70 -0.55 -14.14
N LYS A 133 -3.68 -1.40 -14.20
CA LYS A 133 -2.77 -1.49 -15.35
C LYS A 133 -3.28 -2.43 -16.43
N ASN A 134 -4.34 -3.17 -16.12
CA ASN A 134 -4.92 -4.18 -16.99
C ASN A 134 -3.83 -5.15 -17.50
N CYS A 135 -2.97 -5.60 -16.58
CA CYS A 135 -1.89 -6.52 -16.88
C CYS A 135 -1.67 -7.51 -15.74
N TYR A 136 -1.11 -8.66 -16.07
CA TYR A 136 -0.64 -9.60 -15.06
C TYR A 136 0.70 -9.11 -14.50
N VAL A 137 0.77 -9.03 -13.18
CA VAL A 137 1.94 -8.67 -12.39
C VAL A 137 2.30 -9.86 -11.53
N GLY A 138 3.54 -10.29 -11.57
CA GLY A 138 4.00 -11.44 -10.82
C GLY A 138 5.27 -11.99 -11.41
N TYR A 139 5.70 -13.10 -10.87
CA TYR A 139 6.83 -13.83 -11.39
C TYR A 139 6.51 -15.32 -11.33
N LEU A 140 6.87 -15.99 -12.41
CA LEU A 140 6.98 -17.43 -12.48
C LEU A 140 8.47 -17.73 -12.45
N ASP A 141 8.83 -18.72 -11.66
CA ASP A 141 10.20 -19.20 -11.62
C ASP A 141 10.31 -20.33 -12.63
N PHE A 142 10.84 -19.99 -13.79
CA PHE A 142 10.88 -20.84 -14.98
C PHE A 142 11.92 -21.96 -14.90
N GLU A 143 12.67 -22.09 -13.79
CA GLU A 143 13.79 -23.04 -13.74
C GLU A 143 13.40 -24.51 -13.93
N ASN A 144 12.14 -24.89 -13.62
CA ASN A 144 11.66 -26.26 -13.79
C ASN A 144 10.61 -26.43 -14.91
N GLU A 145 10.23 -25.35 -15.61
CA GLU A 145 9.14 -25.39 -16.60
C GLU A 145 9.47 -26.24 -17.82
N MET A 146 10.73 -26.35 -18.22
CA MET A 146 11.08 -27.15 -19.41
C MET A 146 10.89 -28.65 -19.16
N GLN A 147 11.03 -29.09 -17.90
CA GLN A 147 10.81 -30.48 -17.50
C GLN A 147 9.32 -30.74 -17.27
N GLU A 148 8.62 -29.84 -16.58
CA GLU A 148 7.16 -29.91 -16.37
C GLU A 148 6.38 -29.82 -17.68
N TYR A 149 6.82 -28.97 -18.63
CA TYR A 149 6.24 -28.89 -19.97
C TYR A 149 6.46 -30.17 -20.78
N LYS A 150 7.65 -30.79 -20.66
CA LYS A 150 7.92 -32.10 -21.29
C LYS A 150 7.02 -33.18 -20.69
N GLU A 151 6.88 -33.21 -19.37
CA GLU A 151 6.02 -34.16 -18.67
C GLU A 151 4.55 -33.97 -19.07
N PHE A 152 4.09 -32.72 -19.15
CA PHE A 152 2.75 -32.38 -19.64
C PHE A 152 2.55 -32.75 -21.11
N ALA A 153 3.51 -32.48 -21.98
CA ALA A 153 3.43 -32.85 -23.40
C ALA A 153 3.38 -34.37 -23.61
N ILE A 154 4.19 -35.12 -22.85
CA ILE A 154 4.15 -36.59 -22.81
C ILE A 154 2.79 -37.07 -22.32
N GLN A 155 2.23 -36.45 -21.27
CA GLN A 155 0.91 -36.79 -20.76
C GLN A 155 -0.17 -36.55 -21.83
N CYS A 156 -0.19 -35.40 -22.50
CA CYS A 156 -1.15 -35.13 -23.57
C CYS A 156 -1.02 -36.13 -24.73
N GLN A 157 0.20 -36.52 -25.10
CA GLN A 157 0.43 -37.49 -26.16
C GLN A 157 -0.09 -38.87 -25.76
N ASN A 158 0.15 -39.30 -24.52
CA ASN A 158 -0.38 -40.54 -23.98
C ASN A 158 -1.91 -40.50 -23.91
N GLU A 159 -2.54 -39.39 -23.52
CA GLU A 159 -4.00 -39.26 -23.51
C GLU A 159 -4.61 -39.34 -24.92
N VAL A 160 -3.94 -38.80 -25.93
CA VAL A 160 -4.34 -38.93 -27.34
C VAL A 160 -4.20 -40.39 -27.81
N GLU A 161 -3.11 -41.08 -27.46
CA GLU A 161 -2.88 -42.49 -27.84
C GLU A 161 -3.83 -43.45 -27.09
N PHE A 162 -4.11 -43.22 -25.80
CA PHE A 162 -5.09 -43.98 -25.01
C PHE A 162 -6.55 -43.68 -25.38
N SER A 163 -6.87 -42.54 -25.99
CA SER A 163 -8.23 -42.27 -26.49
C SER A 163 -8.65 -43.20 -27.63
N THR A 164 -7.70 -43.97 -28.19
CA THR A 164 -7.93 -45.05 -29.16
C THR A 164 -8.36 -46.38 -28.52
N GLU A 165 -8.23 -46.56 -27.19
CA GLU A 165 -8.70 -47.74 -26.45
C GLU A 165 -9.37 -47.33 -25.12
N LYS A 166 -10.70 -47.48 -25.05
CA LYS A 166 -11.53 -46.97 -23.94
C LYS A 166 -11.21 -47.55 -22.55
N ASN A 167 -11.39 -46.66 -21.57
CA ASN A 167 -11.75 -46.79 -20.15
C ASN A 167 -10.59 -46.79 -19.14
N TYR A 168 -10.53 -45.81 -18.23
CA TYR A 168 -10.54 -45.98 -16.75
C TYR A 168 -10.53 -44.61 -16.01
N SER A 169 -10.98 -44.66 -14.75
CA SER A 169 -11.39 -43.57 -13.83
C SER A 169 -10.28 -42.59 -13.39
N PRO A 170 -10.58 -41.31 -13.10
CA PRO A 170 -9.57 -40.33 -12.66
C PRO A 170 -9.23 -40.54 -11.18
N ASN A 171 -7.97 -40.88 -10.90
CA ASN A 171 -7.43 -40.85 -9.54
C ASN A 171 -6.88 -39.45 -9.21
N SER A 172 -7.13 -39.06 -7.97
CA SER A 172 -6.85 -37.78 -7.32
C SER A 172 -5.41 -37.30 -7.45
N PHE A 173 -5.22 -36.11 -8.02
CA PHE A 173 -3.96 -35.37 -7.95
C PHE A 173 -3.89 -34.58 -6.64
N ASP A 174 -3.16 -35.10 -5.67
CA ASP A 174 -2.68 -34.34 -4.52
C ASP A 174 -1.66 -33.29 -4.98
N GLN A 175 -2.07 -32.03 -5.07
CA GLN A 175 -1.18 -30.91 -5.39
C GLN A 175 -0.32 -30.53 -4.17
N LYS A 176 0.92 -31.01 -4.15
CA LYS A 176 1.99 -30.44 -3.29
C LYS A 176 2.73 -29.34 -4.04
N TYR A 177 2.25 -28.10 -3.98
CA TYR A 177 3.04 -26.93 -4.40
C TYR A 177 3.63 -26.23 -3.18
N GLY A 178 4.94 -26.39 -3.00
CA GLY A 178 5.68 -25.70 -1.95
C GLY A 178 7.11 -25.48 -2.37
N LEU A 179 7.36 -24.56 -3.31
CA LEU A 179 8.71 -24.09 -3.64
C LEU A 179 8.70 -22.57 -3.83
N ALA A 180 9.22 -21.86 -2.82
CA ALA A 180 9.39 -20.41 -2.80
C ALA A 180 10.72 -19.99 -3.43
N THR A 181 10.69 -18.94 -4.25
CA THR A 181 11.87 -18.37 -4.92
C THR A 181 12.12 -16.94 -4.47
N GLN A 182 13.39 -16.55 -4.58
CA GLN A 182 13.93 -15.29 -4.07
C GLN A 182 13.69 -14.17 -5.08
N ILE A 183 13.03 -13.09 -4.67
CA ILE A 183 12.92 -11.89 -5.49
C ILE A 183 13.84 -10.81 -4.94
N HIS A 184 14.65 -10.26 -5.84
CA HIS A 184 15.38 -9.02 -5.62
C HIS A 184 14.41 -7.85 -5.79
N GLN A 185 13.59 -7.59 -4.78
CA GLN A 185 12.89 -6.33 -4.65
C GLN A 185 13.68 -5.49 -3.67
N PHE A 186 14.05 -4.27 -4.06
CA PHE A 186 14.68 -3.30 -3.18
C PHE A 186 13.67 -2.92 -2.08
N PRO A 187 13.80 -3.44 -0.84
CA PRO A 187 12.97 -2.99 0.24
C PRO A 187 13.40 -1.55 0.57
N ILE A 188 12.46 -0.79 1.11
CA ILE A 188 12.59 0.60 1.53
C ILE A 188 13.99 0.88 2.10
N MET A 189 14.69 1.82 1.46
CA MET A 189 15.95 2.38 1.93
C MET A 189 15.80 2.83 3.39
N ALA A 190 16.47 2.14 4.31
CA ALA A 190 16.82 2.76 5.59
C ALA A 190 17.96 3.73 5.31
N LEU A 191 17.62 4.98 4.97
CA LEU A 191 18.58 6.08 5.14
C LEU A 191 18.69 6.31 6.65
N ILE A 192 19.64 5.64 7.28
CA ILE A 192 20.10 5.99 8.62
C ILE A 192 21.01 7.20 8.43
N ILE A 193 20.54 8.37 8.87
CA ILE A 193 21.34 9.59 9.03
C ILE A 193 21.97 9.55 10.41
#